data_AF-A0A1Q9V4E7-F1
#
_entry.id   AF-A0A1Q9V4E7-F1
#
_cell.length_a   1.000
_cell.length_b   1.000
_cell.length_c   1.000
_cell.angle_alpha   90.00
_cell.angle_beta   90.00
_cell.angle_gamma   90.00
#
_symmetry.space_group_name_H-M   'P 1'
#
loop_
_entity.id
_entity.type
_entity.pdbx_description
1 polymer ?
#
loop_
_entity_poly.entity_id
_entity_poly.type
_entity_poly.pdbx_seq_one_letter_code
_entity_poly.pdbx_strand_id
1 'polypeptide(L)'
;MVMGLPAHPLLVHFAIVLLLLAAGAQILAVVLPRFRRWLGWGMPVLAVVAAVVVRVTQSLGDSLLQDRGSSQILQEHGAWGVRAGLAGIVLAVLSLLHFAATSAWGRSRLAGRWPAWVGTALGVLAAAAAVWAVVTVTLAGHTGATSVWGG
;
A
#
# COMPACT_ATOMS: atom_id res chain seq x y z
N MET A 1 8.54 -22.23 5.00
CA MET A 1 7.25 -22.95 4.94
C MET A 1 6.43 -22.55 6.15
N VAL A 2 5.12 -22.41 6.03
CA VAL A 2 4.18 -22.21 7.14
C VAL A 2 3.10 -23.27 7.01
N MET A 3 2.92 -24.12 8.03
CA MET A 3 1.96 -25.24 7.99
C MET A 3 2.09 -26.11 6.72
N GLY A 4 3.31 -26.36 6.26
CA GLY A 4 3.57 -27.16 5.04
C GLY A 4 3.36 -26.43 3.71
N LEU A 5 2.90 -25.18 3.69
CA LEU A 5 2.73 -24.38 2.48
C LEU A 5 3.92 -23.43 2.25
N PRO A 6 4.22 -23.07 0.99
CA PRO A 6 5.15 -21.99 0.69
C PRO A 6 4.74 -20.72 1.42
N ALA A 7 5.69 -20.10 2.14
CA ALA A 7 5.38 -18.92 2.96
C ALA A 7 5.02 -17.70 2.10
N HIS A 8 5.59 -17.63 0.89
CA HIS A 8 5.46 -16.48 0.01
C HIS A 8 4.01 -16.19 -0.42
N PRO A 9 3.21 -17.15 -0.95
CA PRO A 9 1.80 -16.93 -1.25
C PRO A 9 0.94 -16.45 -0.06
N LEU A 10 1.16 -16.99 1.14
CA LEU A 10 0.42 -16.56 2.34
C LEU A 10 0.73 -15.10 2.67
N LEU A 11 2.00 -14.72 2.59
CA LEU A 11 2.42 -13.35 2.83
C LEU A 11 1.91 -12.39 1.74
N VAL A 12 1.85 -12.83 0.48
CA VAL A 12 1.25 -12.08 -0.63
C VAL A 12 -0.22 -11.76 -0.34
N HIS A 13 -1.02 -12.75 0.10
CA HIS A 13 -2.43 -12.53 0.44
C HIS A 13 -2.59 -11.55 1.62
N PHE A 14 -1.74 -11.67 2.62
CA PHE A 14 -1.74 -10.73 3.74
C PHE A 14 -1.38 -9.30 3.28
N ALA A 15 -0.34 -9.16 2.45
CA ALA A 15 0.12 -7.89 1.91
C ALA A 15 -0.95 -7.18 1.05
N ILE A 16 -1.59 -7.90 0.12
CA ILE A 16 -2.62 -7.33 -0.76
C ILE A 16 -3.84 -6.86 0.04
N VAL A 17 -4.29 -7.64 1.02
CA VAL A 17 -5.43 -7.26 1.87
C VAL A 17 -5.12 -5.99 2.65
N LEU A 18 -3.95 -5.91 3.31
CA LEU A 18 -3.55 -4.71 4.04
C LEU A 18 -3.46 -3.47 3.14
N LEU A 19 -2.88 -3.61 1.95
CA LEU A 19 -2.73 -2.49 1.02
C LEU A 19 -4.09 -1.99 0.50
N LEU A 20 -5.01 -2.90 0.17
CA LEU A 20 -6.37 -2.55 -0.25
C LEU A 20 -7.16 -1.89 0.89
N LEU A 21 -7.04 -2.38 2.12
CA LEU A 21 -7.66 -1.76 3.30
C LEU A 21 -7.08 -0.37 3.56
N ALA A 22 -5.76 -0.18 3.44
CA ALA A 22 -5.12 1.13 3.58
C ALA A 22 -5.60 2.11 2.50
N ALA A 23 -5.64 1.67 1.24
CA ALA A 23 -6.12 2.48 0.12
C ALA A 23 -7.59 2.87 0.30
N GLY A 24 -8.45 1.91 0.66
CA GLY A 24 -9.86 2.15 0.93
C GLY A 24 -10.08 3.11 2.11
N ALA A 25 -9.36 2.93 3.21
CA ALA A 25 -9.44 3.81 4.37
C ALA A 25 -9.00 5.25 4.03
N GLN A 26 -7.94 5.41 3.24
CA GLN A 26 -7.47 6.73 2.81
C GLN A 26 -8.49 7.41 1.88
N ILE A 27 -9.04 6.69 0.90
CA ILE A 27 -10.10 7.23 0.02
C ILE A 27 -11.33 7.63 0.85
N LEU A 28 -11.75 6.78 1.79
CA LEU A 28 -12.87 7.06 2.68
C LEU A 28 -12.61 8.29 3.54
N ALA A 29 -11.40 8.48 4.04
CA ALA A 29 -11.01 9.65 4.81
C ALA A 29 -11.06 10.94 3.97
N VAL A 30 -10.76 10.86 2.67
CA VAL A 30 -10.86 12.00 1.75
C VAL A 30 -12.31 12.34 1.45
N VAL A 31 -13.11 11.34 1.04
CA VAL A 31 -14.49 11.50 0.57
C VAL A 31 -15.46 11.78 1.72
N LEU A 32 -15.28 11.14 2.88
CA LEU A 32 -16.15 11.25 4.05
C LEU A 32 -15.37 11.78 5.25
N PRO A 33 -15.23 13.11 5.41
CA PRO A 33 -14.43 13.71 6.49
C PRO A 33 -14.83 13.26 7.90
N ARG A 34 -16.09 12.83 8.11
CA ARG A 34 -16.57 12.26 9.39
C ARG A 34 -15.75 11.05 9.85
N PHE A 35 -15.23 10.25 8.92
CA PHE A 35 -14.43 9.06 9.24
C PHE A 35 -13.01 9.38 9.67
N ARG A 36 -12.49 10.60 9.42
CA ARG A 36 -11.13 10.99 9.83
C ARG A 36 -10.93 10.88 11.34
N ARG A 37 -11.95 11.22 12.14
CA ARG A 37 -11.90 11.09 13.61
C ARG A 37 -11.98 9.64 14.07
N TRP A 38 -12.81 8.83 13.41
CA TRP A 38 -12.99 7.42 13.76
C TRP A 38 -11.77 6.58 13.40
N LEU A 39 -11.19 6.81 12.22
CA LEU A 39 -9.97 6.15 11.78
C LEU A 39 -8.74 6.60 12.57
N GLY A 40 -8.66 7.88 12.95
CA GLY A 40 -7.59 8.42 13.81
C GLY A 40 -6.19 8.00 13.34
N TRP A 41 -5.37 7.52 14.29
CA TRP A 41 -4.05 6.94 14.01
C TRP A 41 -4.10 5.61 13.26
N GLY A 42 -5.23 4.91 13.27
CA GLY A 42 -5.37 3.61 12.63
C GLY A 42 -5.11 3.65 11.13
N MET A 43 -5.56 4.69 10.43
CA MET A 43 -5.33 4.84 8.98
C MET A 43 -3.86 5.00 8.60
N PRO A 44 -3.10 6.00 9.12
CA PRO A 44 -1.69 6.14 8.76
C PRO A 44 -0.85 4.95 9.25
N VAL A 45 -1.17 4.36 10.41
CA VAL A 45 -0.48 3.16 10.90
C VAL A 45 -0.74 1.97 9.96
N LEU A 46 -1.99 1.74 9.54
CA LEU A 46 -2.33 0.69 8.59
C LEU A 46 -1.58 0.87 7.27
N ALA A 47 -1.49 2.09 6.75
CA ALA A 47 -0.75 2.36 5.51
C ALA A 47 0.76 2.08 5.66
N VAL A 48 1.37 2.45 6.79
CA VAL A 48 2.78 2.14 7.08
C VAL A 48 3.00 0.63 7.20
N VAL A 49 2.14 -0.07 7.95
CA VAL A 49 2.24 -1.53 8.10
C VAL A 49 2.06 -2.22 6.75
N ALA A 50 1.08 -1.81 5.94
CA ALA A 50 0.90 -2.33 4.59
C ALA A 50 2.14 -2.13 3.73
N ALA A 51 2.74 -0.93 3.72
CA ALA A 51 3.95 -0.64 2.96
C ALA A 51 5.13 -1.53 3.37
N VAL A 52 5.34 -1.72 4.68
CA VAL A 52 6.40 -2.60 5.21
C VAL A 52 6.16 -4.05 4.79
N VAL A 53 4.94 -4.57 5.01
CA VAL A 53 4.59 -5.96 4.68
C VAL A 53 4.74 -6.23 3.18
N VAL A 54 4.32 -5.29 2.34
CA VAL A 54 4.48 -5.40 0.87
C VAL A 54 5.96 -5.46 0.48
N ARG A 55 6.84 -4.66 1.10
CA ARG A 55 8.30 -4.71 0.84
C ARG A 55 8.95 -6.00 1.30
N VAL A 56 8.57 -6.50 2.47
CA VAL A 56 9.02 -7.82 2.98
C VAL A 56 8.57 -8.94 2.03
N THR A 57 7.35 -8.84 1.51
CA THR A 57 6.83 -9.80 0.53
C THR A 57 7.65 -9.80 -0.76
N GLN A 58 8.02 -8.60 -1.24
CA GLN A 58 8.85 -8.44 -2.43
C GLN A 58 10.24 -9.01 -2.25
N SER A 59 10.92 -8.70 -1.13
CA SER A 59 12.26 -9.24 -0.88
C SER A 59 12.28 -10.77 -0.85
N LEU A 60 11.22 -11.38 -0.28
CA LEU A 60 11.08 -12.85 -0.29
C LEU A 60 10.78 -13.40 -1.69
N GLY A 61 10.05 -12.66 -2.53
CA GLY A 61 9.81 -13.01 -3.92
C GLY A 61 11.10 -12.95 -4.76
N ASP A 62 11.90 -11.92 -4.56
CA ASP A 62 13.17 -11.73 -5.26
C ASP A 62 14.16 -12.86 -4.95
N SER A 63 14.24 -13.30 -3.69
CA SER A 63 15.04 -14.48 -3.31
C SER A 63 14.57 -15.75 -4.03
N LEU A 64 13.25 -15.96 -4.17
CA LEU A 64 12.71 -17.13 -4.88
C LEU A 64 13.00 -17.09 -6.39
N LEU A 65 13.02 -15.91 -7.00
CA LEU A 65 13.37 -15.73 -8.41
C LEU A 65 14.83 -16.09 -8.69
N GLN A 66 15.74 -15.74 -7.78
CA GLN A 66 17.15 -16.09 -7.89
C GLN A 66 17.37 -17.60 -7.85
N ASP A 67 16.60 -18.31 -7.02
CA ASP A 67 16.77 -19.76 -6.83
C ASP A 67 16.12 -20.62 -7.93
N ARG A 68 15.04 -20.14 -8.56
CA ARG A 68 14.18 -20.98 -9.43
C ARG A 68 14.21 -20.63 -10.92
N GLY A 69 14.92 -19.56 -11.30
CA GLY A 69 14.95 -19.06 -12.68
C GLY A 69 13.74 -18.17 -13.01
N SER A 70 13.93 -17.25 -13.96
CA SER A 70 12.96 -16.21 -14.28
C SER A 70 12.39 -16.35 -15.70
N SER A 71 11.15 -16.82 -15.83
CA SER A 71 10.37 -16.61 -17.05
C SER A 71 10.01 -15.13 -17.20
N GLN A 72 9.69 -14.68 -18.42
CA GLN A 72 9.31 -13.28 -18.67
C GLN A 72 8.12 -12.86 -17.80
N ILE A 73 7.09 -13.71 -17.67
CA ILE A 73 5.90 -13.42 -16.84
C ILE A 73 6.24 -13.31 -15.34
N LEU A 74 7.23 -14.06 -14.85
CA LEU A 74 7.73 -13.93 -13.48
C LEU A 74 8.47 -12.61 -13.25
N GLN A 75 9.25 -12.16 -14.23
CA GLN A 75 9.90 -10.83 -14.17
C GLN A 75 8.86 -9.70 -14.20
N GLU A 76 7.81 -9.83 -15.02
CA GLU A 76 6.70 -8.88 -15.05
C GLU A 76 5.95 -8.83 -13.71
N HIS A 77 5.67 -9.99 -13.10
CA HIS A 77 5.10 -10.07 -11.76
C HIS A 77 5.97 -9.36 -10.72
N GLY A 78 7.27 -9.63 -10.71
CA GLY A 78 8.23 -8.96 -9.83
C GLY A 78 8.27 -7.45 -10.05
N ALA A 79 8.27 -7.00 -11.30
CA ALA A 79 8.26 -5.57 -11.65
C ALA A 79 6.98 -4.86 -11.18
N TRP A 80 5.80 -5.48 -11.33
CA TRP A 80 4.56 -4.95 -10.77
C TRP A 80 4.55 -4.99 -9.24
N GLY A 81 5.15 -6.02 -8.65
CA GLY A 81 5.46 -6.09 -7.22
C GLY A 81 6.20 -4.83 -6.78
N VAL A 82 7.38 -4.55 -7.32
CA VAL A 82 8.17 -3.34 -7.00
C VAL A 82 7.32 -2.07 -7.07
N ARG A 83 6.52 -1.90 -8.13
CA ARG A 83 5.62 -0.74 -8.27
C ARG A 83 4.57 -0.66 -7.17
N ALA A 84 3.95 -1.79 -6.79
CA ALA A 84 3.02 -1.86 -5.67
C ALA A 84 3.70 -1.51 -4.33
N GLY A 85 4.97 -1.88 -4.17
CA GLY A 85 5.77 -1.50 -2.99
C GLY A 85 6.02 0.00 -2.91
N LEU A 86 6.42 0.60 -4.03
CA LEU A 86 6.59 2.06 -4.14
C LEU A 86 5.26 2.79 -3.91
N ALA A 87 4.18 2.31 -4.51
CA ALA A 87 2.84 2.87 -4.30
C ALA A 87 2.42 2.80 -2.82
N GLY A 88 2.68 1.67 -2.15
CA GLY A 88 2.45 1.53 -0.71
C GLY A 88 3.24 2.53 0.14
N ILE A 89 4.52 2.74 -0.16
CA ILE A 89 5.36 3.74 0.55
C ILE A 89 4.83 5.15 0.34
N VAL A 90 4.53 5.53 -0.90
CA VAL A 90 3.99 6.85 -1.24
C VAL A 90 2.65 7.06 -0.54
N LEU A 91 1.77 6.05 -0.56
CA LEU A 91 0.51 6.07 0.18
C LEU A 91 0.73 6.26 1.67
N ALA A 92 1.66 5.54 2.30
CA ALA A 92 1.96 5.66 3.72
C ALA A 92 2.44 7.07 4.11
N VAL A 93 3.38 7.63 3.35
CA VAL A 93 3.90 8.98 3.58
C VAL A 93 2.79 10.02 3.41
N LEU A 94 2.05 9.97 2.31
CA LEU A 94 0.97 10.93 2.06
C LEU A 94 -0.18 10.78 3.07
N SER A 95 -0.47 9.56 3.53
CA SER A 95 -1.44 9.30 4.60
C SER A 95 -1.02 9.95 5.92
N LEU A 96 0.26 9.83 6.29
CA LEU A 96 0.83 10.49 7.49
C LEU A 96 0.76 12.02 7.38
N LEU A 97 1.16 12.57 6.23
CA LEU A 97 1.12 14.02 6.00
C LEU A 97 -0.31 14.55 5.99
N HIS A 98 -1.23 13.85 5.33
CA HIS A 98 -2.65 14.19 5.31
C HIS A 98 -3.26 14.14 6.72
N PHE A 99 -2.91 13.11 7.52
CA PHE A 99 -3.30 13.03 8.92
C PHE A 99 -2.73 14.19 9.75
N ALA A 100 -1.46 14.54 9.56
CA ALA A 100 -0.83 15.66 10.25
C ALA A 100 -1.53 16.99 9.93
N ALA A 101 -1.91 17.21 8.67
CA ALA A 101 -2.56 18.43 8.21
C ALA A 101 -4.04 18.55 8.65
N THR A 102 -4.74 17.43 8.85
CA THR A 102 -6.20 17.43 9.02
C THR A 102 -6.69 17.02 10.42
N SER A 103 -5.88 16.27 11.18
CA SER A 103 -6.24 15.86 12.55
C SER A 103 -6.00 16.97 13.57
N ALA A 104 -6.79 16.99 14.66
CA ALA A 104 -6.61 17.97 15.74
C ALA A 104 -5.23 17.84 16.42
N TRP A 105 -4.78 16.60 16.64
CA TRP A 105 -3.45 16.31 17.17
C TRP A 105 -2.36 16.78 16.20
N GLY A 106 -2.47 16.46 14.91
CA GLY A 106 -1.49 16.83 13.90
C GLY A 106 -1.37 18.34 13.72
N ARG A 107 -2.50 19.04 13.67
CA ARG A 107 -2.51 20.52 13.59
C ARG A 107 -1.95 21.17 14.84
N SER A 108 -2.27 20.68 16.04
CA SER A 108 -1.72 21.29 17.27
C SER A 108 -0.21 21.06 17.44
N ARG A 109 0.33 19.94 16.94
CA ARG A 109 1.74 19.57 17.15
C ARG A 109 2.68 19.87 15.99
N LEU A 110 2.22 19.75 14.74
CA LEU A 110 3.07 19.73 13.56
C LEU A 110 2.67 20.77 12.51
N ALA A 111 1.36 20.90 12.24
CA ALA A 111 0.85 21.61 11.07
C ALA A 111 0.03 22.88 11.39
N GLY A 112 0.12 23.42 12.60
CA GLY A 112 -0.75 24.52 13.07
C GLY A 112 -0.64 25.81 12.26
N ARG A 113 0.49 26.01 11.59
CA ARG A 113 0.78 27.15 10.70
C ARG A 113 0.53 26.86 9.22
N TRP A 114 0.10 25.65 8.86
CA TRP A 114 -0.11 25.29 7.46
C TRP A 114 -1.40 25.90 6.92
N PRO A 115 -1.38 26.43 5.69
CA PRO A 115 -2.61 26.88 5.03
C PRO A 115 -3.63 25.75 4.89
N ALA A 116 -4.92 26.09 4.97
CA ALA A 116 -6.00 25.09 4.89
C ALA A 116 -5.98 24.28 3.58
N TRP A 117 -5.54 24.88 2.47
CA TRP A 117 -5.44 24.21 1.17
C TRP A 117 -4.44 23.04 1.16
N VAL A 118 -3.42 23.05 2.04
CA VAL A 118 -2.41 22.00 2.13
C VAL A 118 -3.05 20.66 2.52
N GLY A 119 -4.01 20.67 3.45
CA GLY A 119 -4.75 19.47 3.83
C GLY A 119 -5.52 18.88 2.65
N THR A 120 -6.17 19.72 1.85
CA THR A 120 -6.89 19.30 0.63
C THR A 120 -5.93 18.73 -0.41
N ALA A 121 -4.82 19.42 -0.69
CA ALA A 121 -3.82 18.97 -1.65
C ALA A 121 -3.22 17.61 -1.27
N LEU A 122 -2.81 17.45 0.00
CA LEU A 122 -2.32 16.17 0.52
C LEU A 122 -3.36 15.06 0.45
N GLY A 123 -4.64 15.38 0.73
CA GLY A 123 -5.73 14.43 0.59
C GLY A 123 -5.90 13.93 -0.85
N VAL A 124 -5.89 14.84 -1.83
CA VAL A 124 -5.98 14.50 -3.26
C VAL A 124 -4.79 13.64 -3.70
N LEU A 125 -3.57 14.04 -3.34
CA LEU A 125 -2.36 13.27 -3.66
C LEU A 125 -2.39 11.88 -3.02
N ALA A 126 -2.83 11.78 -1.75
CA ALA A 126 -2.95 10.51 -1.05
C ALA A 126 -4.02 9.61 -1.68
N ALA A 127 -5.14 10.17 -2.15
CA ALA A 127 -6.16 9.42 -2.89
C ALA A 127 -5.62 8.92 -4.24
N ALA A 128 -4.86 9.74 -4.98
CA ALA A 128 -4.22 9.31 -6.21
C ALA A 128 -3.20 8.18 -5.96
N ALA A 129 -2.41 8.27 -4.89
CA ALA A 129 -1.51 7.19 -4.47
C ALA A 129 -2.26 5.92 -4.07
N ALA A 130 -3.42 6.04 -3.41
CA ALA A 130 -4.28 4.91 -3.07
C ALA A 130 -4.79 4.19 -4.34
N VAL A 131 -5.26 4.94 -5.33
CA VAL A 131 -5.66 4.38 -6.63
C VAL A 131 -4.48 3.70 -7.31
N TRP A 132 -3.31 4.33 -7.32
CA TRP A 132 -2.10 3.75 -7.90
C TRP A 132 -1.69 2.43 -7.20
N ALA A 133 -1.82 2.35 -5.88
CA ALA A 133 -1.58 1.13 -5.11
C ALA A 133 -2.56 0.00 -5.50
N VAL A 134 -3.85 0.32 -5.64
CA VAL A 134 -4.87 -0.65 -6.10
C VAL A 134 -4.56 -1.17 -7.51
N VAL A 135 -4.23 -0.28 -8.44
CA VAL A 135 -3.91 -0.66 -9.83
C VAL A 135 -2.67 -1.57 -9.87
N THR A 136 -1.58 -1.15 -9.23
CA THR A 136 -0.31 -1.88 -9.27
C THR A 136 -0.42 -3.26 -8.60
N VAL A 137 -1.12 -3.36 -7.47
CA VAL A 137 -1.30 -4.66 -6.80
C VAL A 137 -2.24 -5.59 -7.59
N THR A 138 -3.22 -5.03 -8.28
CA THR A 138 -4.10 -5.81 -9.18
C THR A 138 -3.31 -6.38 -10.36
N LEU A 139 -2.44 -5.58 -10.98
CA LEU A 139 -1.59 -6.02 -12.09
C LEU A 139 -0.51 -7.02 -11.64
N ALA A 140 0.04 -6.85 -10.44
CA ALA A 140 0.90 -7.86 -9.83
C ALA A 140 0.13 -9.18 -9.61
N GLY A 141 -1.10 -9.12 -9.08
CA GLY A 141 -1.96 -10.29 -8.90
C GLY A 141 -2.29 -10.99 -10.21
N HIS A 142 -2.64 -10.23 -11.25
CA HIS A 142 -2.95 -10.77 -12.58
C HIS A 142 -1.76 -11.51 -13.18
N THR A 143 -0.58 -10.87 -13.25
CA THR A 143 0.64 -11.49 -13.78
C THR A 143 1.10 -12.69 -12.94
N GLY A 144 0.88 -12.66 -11.62
CA GLY A 144 1.13 -13.80 -10.73
C GLY A 144 0.16 -14.97 -10.96
N ALA A 145 -1.11 -14.70 -11.26
CA ALA A 145 -2.06 -15.74 -11.62
C ALA A 145 -1.72 -16.33 -13.00
N THR A 146 -1.36 -15.51 -13.98
CA THR A 146 -0.96 -15.95 -15.32
C THR A 146 0.28 -16.83 -15.28
N SER A 147 1.24 -16.58 -14.40
CA SER A 147 2.43 -17.43 -14.32
C SER A 147 2.16 -18.85 -13.81
N VAL A 148 1.09 -19.04 -13.04
CA VAL A 148 0.70 -20.35 -12.49
C VAL A 148 -0.35 -21.04 -13.37
N TRP A 149 -1.26 -20.28 -13.96
CA TRP A 149 -2.46 -20.80 -14.63
C TRP A 149 -2.57 -20.43 -16.12
N GLY A 150 -1.58 -19.73 -16.67
CA GLY A 150 -1.63 -19.16 -18.03
C GLY A 150 -1.38 -20.14 -19.18
N GLY A 151 -1.00 -21.39 -18.88
CA GLY A 151 -0.62 -22.40 -19.88
C GLY A 151 0.88 -22.45 -20.15
#